data_AF-A0A2N1V3U8-F1
#
_entry.id   AF-A0A2N1V3U8-F1
#
_cell.length_a   1.000
_cell.length_b   1.000
_cell.length_c   1.000
_cell.angle_alpha   90.00
_cell.angle_beta   90.00
_cell.angle_gamma   90.00
#
_symmetry.space_group_name_H-M   'P 1'
#
loop_
_entity.id
_entity.type
_entity.pdbx_description
1 polymer ?
#
loop_
_entity_poly.entity_id
_entity_poly.type
_entity_poly.pdbx_seq_one_letter_code
_entity_poly.pdbx_strand_id
1 'polypeptide(L)' 'MIDNLFIFKTNIEQGERVNGIKEDLNSNPYIQSWYLDQEDKDNVLKVQTDGSIREHEVIAIVKSNGFHCEILTD' A
#
# COMPACT_ATOMS: atom_id res chain seq x y z
N MET A 1 -20.79 -1.23 -5.42
CA MET A 1 -19.45 -1.44 -4.85
C MET A 1 -18.95 -0.06 -4.42
N ILE A 2 -18.39 0.05 -3.22
CA ILE A 2 -17.86 1.31 -2.70
C ILE A 2 -16.35 1.18 -2.79
N ASP A 3 -15.73 2.00 -3.65
CA ASP A 3 -14.28 2.09 -3.71
C ASP A 3 -13.75 2.83 -2.49
N ASN A 4 -12.92 2.16 -1.69
CA ASN A 4 -12.17 2.80 -0.62
C ASN A 4 -10.75 3.08 -1.08
N LEU A 5 -10.38 4.36 -1.05
CA LEU A 5 -9.02 4.82 -1.30
C LEU A 5 -8.32 5.07 0.02
N PHE A 6 -7.27 4.32 0.28
CA PHE A 6 -6.42 4.50 1.44
C PHE A 6 -5.08 5.10 1.01
N ILE A 7 -4.59 6.06 1.80
CA ILE A 7 -3.31 6.71 1.57
C ILE A 7 -2.43 6.38 2.76
N PHE A 8 -1.25 5.82 2.48
CA PHE A 8 -0.29 5.41 3.48
C PHE A 8 1.02 6.13 3.24
N LYS A 9 1.63 6.57 4.32
CA LYS A 9 3.04 6.95 4.32
C LYS A 9 3.86 5.70 4.54
N THR A 10 4.82 5.45 3.65
CA THR A 10 5.70 4.29 3.76
C THR A 10 7.16 4.70 3.69
N ASN A 11 8.08 3.78 3.99
CA ASN A 11 9.51 3.98 3.73
C ASN A 11 10.00 3.09 2.58
N ILE A 12 9.16 2.92 1.57
CA ILE A 12 9.43 2.05 0.43
C ILE A 12 10.26 2.80 -0.61
N GLU A 13 11.59 2.64 -0.53
CA GLU A 13 12.52 3.19 -1.50
C GLU A 13 12.65 2.30 -2.75
N GLN A 14 13.04 2.88 -3.90
CA GLN A 14 13.30 2.08 -5.11
C GLN A 14 14.46 1.10 -4.88
N GLY A 15 14.14 -0.18 -4.90
CA GLY A 15 15.08 -1.29 -4.80
C GLY A 15 14.38 -2.62 -5.04
N GLU A 16 15.13 -3.73 -5.02
CA GLU A 16 14.57 -5.07 -5.30
C GLU A 16 13.40 -5.45 -4.37
N ARG A 17 13.38 -4.90 -3.16
CA ARG A 17 12.34 -5.15 -2.16
C ARG A 17 10.98 -4.55 -2.50
N VAL A 18 10.92 -3.50 -3.33
CA VAL A 18 9.61 -2.96 -3.77
C VAL A 18 8.85 -4.01 -4.55
N ASN A 19 9.55 -4.85 -5.33
CA ASN A 19 8.90 -5.81 -6.21
C ASN A 19 8.09 -6.85 -5.42
N GLY A 20 8.59 -7.31 -4.28
CA GLY A 20 7.86 -8.23 -3.39
C GLY A 20 6.53 -7.64 -2.91
N ILE A 21 6.54 -6.37 -2.49
CA ILE A 21 5.32 -5.67 -2.07
C ILE A 21 4.32 -5.51 -3.22
N LYS A 22 4.81 -5.24 -4.43
CA LYS A 22 3.96 -5.13 -5.61
C LYS A 22 3.29 -6.47 -5.91
N GLU A 23 4.03 -7.56 -5.80
CA GLU A 23 3.49 -8.91 -5.99
C GLU A 23 2.47 -9.27 -4.91
N ASP A 24 2.74 -8.98 -3.63
CA ASP A 24 1.79 -9.20 -2.54
C ASP A 24 0.49 -8.41 -2.75
N LEU A 25 0.58 -7.12 -3.09
CA LEU A 25 -0.58 -6.27 -3.33
C LEU A 25 -1.38 -6.74 -4.57
N ASN A 26 -0.70 -7.16 -5.65
CA ASN A 26 -1.35 -7.70 -6.84
C ASN A 26 -1.95 -9.10 -6.63
N SER A 27 -1.40 -9.89 -5.71
CA SER A 27 -1.93 -11.22 -5.38
C SER A 27 -3.27 -11.13 -4.63
N ASN A 28 -3.57 -9.97 -4.03
CA ASN A 28 -4.79 -9.76 -3.27
C ASN A 28 -5.97 -9.39 -4.20
N PRO A 29 -7.02 -10.23 -4.31
CA PRO A 29 -8.16 -9.97 -5.19
C PRO A 29 -9.04 -8.80 -4.72
N TYR A 30 -8.85 -8.33 -3.49
CA TYR A 30 -9.60 -7.21 -2.91
C TYR A 30 -8.99 -5.84 -3.22
N ILE A 31 -7.73 -5.82 -3.67
CA ILE A 31 -7.04 -4.61 -4.09
C ILE A 31 -7.35 -4.40 -5.58
N GLN A 32 -8.08 -3.33 -5.87
CA GLN A 32 -8.45 -2.97 -7.23
C GLN A 32 -7.27 -2.36 -7.98
N SER A 33 -6.53 -1.49 -7.30
CA SER A 33 -5.35 -0.82 -7.83
C SER A 33 -4.53 -0.21 -6.70
N TRP A 34 -3.25 0.02 -6.95
CA TRP A 34 -2.39 0.72 -6.02
C TRP A 34 -1.41 1.60 -6.80
N TYR A 35 -0.96 2.66 -6.15
CA TYR A 35 -0.06 3.65 -6.72
C TYR A 35 0.97 4.06 -5.68
N LEU A 36 2.24 4.08 -6.07
CA LEU A 36 3.33 4.43 -5.18
C LEU A 36 3.96 5.72 -5.69
N ASP A 37 3.72 6.82 -4.97
CA ASP A 37 4.36 8.12 -5.15
C ASP A 37 5.77 8.06 -4.56
N GLN A 38 6.75 7.79 -5.41
CA GLN A 38 8.18 7.84 -5.09
C GLN A 38 8.85 9.14 -5.56
N GLU A 39 8.07 10.04 -6.17
CA GLU A 39 8.56 11.35 -6.64
C GLU A 39 8.78 12.30 -5.45
N ASP A 40 8.03 12.10 -4.36
CA ASP A 40 8.20 12.78 -3.09
C ASP A 40 9.03 11.95 -2.11
N LYS A 41 9.86 12.63 -1.31
CA LYS A 41 10.66 12.02 -0.21
C LYS A 41 9.81 11.24 0.80
N ASP A 42 8.50 11.43 0.78
CA ASP A 42 7.55 10.82 1.71
C ASP A 42 7.08 9.41 1.31
N ASN A 43 7.50 8.87 0.15
CA ASN A 43 7.22 7.48 -0.28
C ASN A 43 5.76 7.05 0.00
N VAL A 44 4.81 7.70 -0.66
CA VAL A 44 3.38 7.57 -0.35
C VAL A 44 2.78 6.41 -1.15
N LEU A 45 2.12 5.48 -0.49
CA LEU A 45 1.40 4.36 -1.11
C LEU A 45 -0.11 4.63 -1.05
N LYS A 46 -0.74 4.73 -2.21
CA LYS A 46 -2.19 4.85 -2.36
C LYS A 46 -2.74 3.48 -2.76
N VAL A 47 -3.74 2.97 -2.06
CA VAL A 47 -4.35 1.67 -2.36
C VAL A 47 -5.85 1.83 -2.48
N GLN A 48 -6.36 1.41 -3.63
CA GLN A 48 -7.78 1.37 -3.93
C GLN A 48 -8.29 -0.05 -3.75
N THR A 49 -9.37 -0.18 -2.99
CA THR A 49 -9.93 -1.47 -2.59
C THR A 49 -11.44 -1.47 -2.83
N ASP A 50 -12.01 -2.66 -3.02
CA ASP A 50 -13.45 -2.84 -3.18
C ASP A 50 -14.24 -2.68 -1.85
N GLY A 51 -13.56 -2.27 -0.78
CA GLY A 51 -14.11 -2.13 0.56
C GLY A 51 -14.28 -3.43 1.34
N SER A 52 -13.89 -4.56 0.74
CA SER A 52 -13.79 -5.86 1.43
C SER A 52 -12.61 -5.94 2.40
N ILE A 53 -11.52 -5.21 2.13
CA ILE A 53 -10.36 -5.10 3.03
C ILE A 53 -10.28 -3.70 3.64
N ARG A 54 -9.63 -3.62 4.80
CA ARG A 54 -9.38 -2.36 5.48
C ARG A 54 -7.90 -2.01 5.44
N GLU A 55 -7.63 -0.74 5.70
CA GLU A 55 -6.30 -0.17 5.84
C GLU A 55 -5.32 -0.96 6.71
N HIS A 56 -5.76 -1.55 7.82
CA HIS A 56 -4.89 -2.32 8.71
C HIS A 56 -4.33 -3.59 8.06
N GLU A 57 -5.09 -4.23 7.16
CA GLU A 57 -4.63 -5.41 6.43
C GLU A 57 -3.50 -5.01 5.47
N VAL A 58 -3.68 -3.89 4.77
CA VAL A 58 -2.66 -3.34 3.87
C VAL A 58 -1.40 -2.98 4.66
N ILE A 59 -1.54 -2.34 5.83
CA ILE A 59 -0.41 -2.04 6.72
C ILE A 59 0.31 -3.32 7.15
N ALA A 60 -0.42 -4.38 7.50
CA ALA A 60 0.16 -5.65 7.92
C ALA A 60 0.98 -6.29 6.79
N ILE A 61 0.50 -6.26 5.55
CA ILE A 61 1.22 -6.76 4.37
C ILE A 61 2.54 -5.99 4.20
N VAL A 62 2.48 -4.65 4.27
CA VAL A 62 3.66 -3.80 4.09
C VAL A 62 4.67 -4.01 5.22
N LYS A 63 4.21 -4.10 6.47
CA LYS A 63 5.05 -4.38 7.64
C LYS A 63 5.65 -5.79 7.64
N SER A 64 4.92 -6.78 7.12
CA SER A 64 5.40 -8.16 6.95
C SER A 64 6.60 -8.23 6.00
N ASN A 65 6.63 -7.34 4.98
CA ASN A 65 7.76 -7.18 4.07
C ASN A 65 8.95 -6.42 4.69
N GLY A 66 8.87 -6.01 5.96
CA GLY A 66 9.92 -5.28 6.67
C GLY A 66 9.96 -3.77 6.37
N PHE A 67 8.87 -3.22 5.81
CA PHE A 67 8.74 -1.79 5.57
C PHE A 67 7.88 -1.11 6.64
N HIS A 68 8.10 0.19 6.81
CA HIS A 68 7.22 1.00 7.63
C HIS A 68 6.01 1.43 6.81
N CYS A 69 4.83 1.40 7.43
CA CYS A 69 3.56 1.79 6.82
C CYS A 69 2.64 2.36 7.89
N GLU A 70 2.18 3.58 7.65
CA GLU A 70 1.26 4.32 8.51
C GLU A 70 0.16 4.96 7.67
N ILE A 71 -1.06 4.97 8.19
CA ILE A 71 -2.18 5.66 7.54
C ILE A 71 -1.96 7.17 7.61
N LEU A 72 -2.11 7.83 6.47
CA LEU A 72 -2.30 9.26 6.40
C LEU A 72 -3.80 9.54 6.48
N THR A 73 -4.30 9.64 7.71
CA THR A 73 -5.62 10.25 8.00
C THR A 73 -5.45 11.76 8.02
N ASP A 74 -6.23 12.47 7.22
CA ASP A 74 -6.38 13.93 7.27
C ASP A 74 -6.99 14.37 8.61
#